data_AF-A0A9W5K227-F1
#
_entry.id   AF-A0A9W5K227-F1
#
_cell.length_a   1.000
_cell.length_b   1.000
_cell.length_c   1.000
_cell.angle_alpha   90.00
_cell.angle_beta   90.00
_cell.angle_gamma   90.00
#
_symmetry.space_group_name_H-M   'P 1'
#
loop_
_entity.id
_entity.type
_entity.pdbx_description
1 polymer ?
#
loop_
_entity_poly.entity_id
_entity_poly.type
_entity_poly.pdbx_seq_one_letter_code
_entity_poly.pdbx_strand_id
1 'polypeptide(L)'
;STVAAAAISPVALVSIVLLAPLVEEFVFRYAVINILMSKFKQTWSILISSLFFSIMHFDFPFIFGYFLIGVILALVYVRTNRLLVSFVVHASMNLIVVILQIS
;
A
#
# COMPACT_ATOMS: atom_id res chain seq x y z
N SER A 1 20.56 -11.58 19.43
CA SER A 1 21.45 -10.40 19.55
C SER A 1 20.59 -9.15 19.55
N THR A 2 21.02 -8.13 20.28
CA THR A 2 20.37 -6.88 20.70
C THR A 2 19.87 -5.92 19.60
N VAL A 3 19.45 -6.45 18.45
CA VAL A 3 18.86 -5.67 17.35
C VAL A 3 17.33 -5.53 17.52
N ALA A 4 16.72 -6.37 18.37
CA ALA A 4 15.26 -6.52 18.56
C ALA A 4 14.55 -5.35 19.27
N ALA A 5 15.25 -4.27 19.60
CA ALA A 5 14.62 -3.04 20.09
C ALA A 5 15.32 -1.82 19.49
N ALA A 6 15.54 -1.81 18.17
CA ALA A 6 15.78 -0.55 17.50
C ALA A 6 14.51 0.28 17.68
N ALA A 7 14.53 1.24 18.61
CA ALA A 7 13.44 2.18 18.77
C ALA A 7 13.23 2.85 17.40
N ILE A 8 12.11 2.52 16.73
CA ILE A 8 11.75 3.17 15.48
C ILE A 8 11.65 4.65 15.79
N SER A 9 12.47 5.47 15.14
CA SER A 9 12.45 6.89 15.40
C SER A 9 11.04 7.44 15.11
N PRO A 10 10.55 8.45 15.84
CA PRO A 10 9.24 9.04 15.56
C PRO A 10 9.09 9.47 14.10
N VAL A 11 10.18 9.92 13.48
CA VAL A 11 10.24 10.29 12.06
C VAL A 11 10.03 9.08 11.14
N ALA A 12 10.69 7.96 11.43
CA ALA A 12 10.51 6.72 10.65
C ALA A 12 9.08 6.19 10.79
N LEU A 13 8.49 6.27 11.98
CA LEU A 13 7.10 5.87 12.22
C LEU A 13 6.11 6.70 11.37
N VAL A 14 6.26 8.02 11.38
CA VAL A 14 5.43 8.93 10.54
C VAL A 14 5.63 8.62 9.05
N SER A 15 6.87 8.32 8.64
CA SER A 15 7.16 7.96 7.26
C SER A 15 6.43 6.68 6.83
N ILE A 16 6.58 5.59 7.59
CA ILE A 16 6.03 4.27 7.28
C ILE A 16 4.51 4.26 7.33
N VAL A 17 3.91 4.95 8.30
CA VAL A 17 2.45 4.89 8.54
C VAL A 17 1.69 5.93 7.72
N LEU A 18 2.27 7.10 7.45
CA LEU A 18 1.54 8.21 6.81
C LEU A 18 2.14 8.60 5.46
N LEU A 19 3.43 8.97 5.42
CA LEU A 19 3.99 9.59 4.20
C LEU A 19 4.12 8.59 3.04
N ALA A 20 4.65 7.39 3.30
CA ALA A 20 4.79 6.36 2.28
C ALA A 20 3.43 5.91 1.74
N PRO A 21 2.44 5.51 2.57
CA PRO A 21 1.09 5.20 2.10
C PRO A 21 0.44 6.34 1.32
N LEU A 22 0.64 7.60 1.72
CA LEU A 22 0.07 8.74 1.01
C LEU A 22 0.59 8.82 -0.43
N VAL A 23 1.92 8.76 -0.60
CA VAL A 23 2.57 8.81 -1.91
C VAL A 23 2.16 7.62 -2.76
N GLU A 24 2.18 6.42 -2.17
CA GLU A 24 1.79 5.19 -2.86
C GLU A 24 0.34 5.24 -3.34
N GLU A 25 -0.58 5.76 -2.52
CA GLU A 25 -1.98 5.88 -2.92
C GLU A 25 -2.17 6.89 -4.06
N PHE A 26 -1.48 8.02 -4.04
CA PHE A 26 -1.48 8.95 -5.18
C PHE A 26 -0.95 8.30 -6.47
N VAL A 27 0.16 7.57 -6.38
CA VAL A 27 0.75 6.92 -7.56
C VAL A 27 -0.15 5.79 -8.06
N PHE A 28 -0.53 4.84 -7.20
CA PHE A 28 -1.15 3.61 -7.65
C PHE A 28 -2.68 3.69 -7.76
N ARG A 29 -3.35 4.45 -6.88
CA ARG A 29 -4.82 4.57 -6.85
C ARG A 29 -5.35 5.82 -7.52
N TYR A 30 -4.62 6.93 -7.52
CA TYR A 30 -5.06 8.07 -8.31
C TYR A 30 -4.50 8.03 -9.74
N ALA A 31 -3.19 7.84 -9.95
CA ALA A 31 -2.63 7.88 -11.31
C ALA A 31 -2.78 6.54 -12.05
N VAL A 32 -2.08 5.49 -11.61
CA VAL A 32 -1.93 4.23 -12.37
C VAL A 32 -3.26 3.55 -12.65
N ILE A 33 -4.12 3.35 -11.63
CA ILE A 33 -5.39 2.62 -11.84
C ILE A 33 -6.33 3.38 -12.78
N ASN A 34 -6.40 4.71 -12.72
CA ASN A 34 -7.23 5.52 -13.61
C ASN A 34 -6.72 5.46 -15.06
N ILE A 35 -5.39 5.50 -15.26
CA ILE A 35 -4.78 5.29 -16.57
C ILE A 35 -5.14 3.89 -17.09
N LEU A 36 -5.04 2.85 -16.26
CA LEU A 36 -5.37 1.49 -16.65
C LEU A 36 -6.87 1.29 -16.92
N MET A 37 -7.76 1.96 -16.18
CA MET A 37 -9.21 1.91 -16.41
C MET A 37 -9.62 2.55 -17.75
N SER A 38 -8.81 3.45 -18.30
CA SER A 38 -9.04 3.99 -19.66
C SER A 38 -8.68 3.01 -20.79
N LYS A 39 -7.94 1.93 -20.48
CA LYS A 39 -7.40 0.98 -21.48
C LYS A 39 -7.87 -0.46 -21.30
N PHE A 40 -8.24 -0.85 -20.09
CA PHE A 40 -8.56 -2.23 -19.70
C PHE A 40 -9.86 -2.31 -18.92
N LYS A 41 -10.43 -3.52 -18.82
CA LYS A 41 -11.56 -3.79 -17.91
C LYS A 41 -11.12 -3.62 -16.46
N GLN A 42 -12.04 -3.20 -15.60
CA GLN A 42 -11.81 -2.96 -14.17
C GLN A 42 -11.01 -4.08 -13.48
N THR A 43 -11.33 -5.35 -13.72
CA THR A 43 -10.59 -6.49 -13.14
C THR A 43 -9.11 -6.45 -13.50
N TRP A 44 -8.77 -6.22 -14.77
CA TRP A 44 -7.38 -6.14 -15.21
C TRP A 44 -6.68 -4.89 -14.69
N SER A 45 -7.37 -3.75 -14.62
CA SER A 45 -6.81 -2.52 -14.04
C SER A 45 -6.43 -2.70 -12.57
N ILE A 46 -7.27 -3.40 -11.79
CA ILE A 46 -7.00 -3.76 -10.40
C ILE A 46 -5.78 -4.68 -10.31
N LEU A 47 -5.77 -5.77 -11.08
CA LEU A 47 -4.68 -6.76 -11.01
C LEU A 47 -3.33 -6.15 -11.43
N ILE A 48 -3.29 -5.38 -12.52
CA ILE A 48 -2.05 -4.78 -13.04
C ILE A 48 -1.55 -3.67 -12.10
N SER A 49 -2.43 -2.80 -11.58
CA SER A 49 -2.04 -1.77 -10.59
C SER A 49 -1.47 -2.41 -9.32
N SER A 50 -2.08 -3.50 -8.85
CA SER A 50 -1.64 -4.23 -7.66
C SER A 50 -0.32 -4.96 -7.87
N LEU A 51 -0.07 -5.46 -9.09
CA LEU A 51 1.20 -6.07 -9.45
C LEU A 51 2.33 -5.03 -9.46
N PHE A 52 2.12 -3.85 -10.05
CA PHE A 52 3.12 -2.78 -10.00
C PHE A 52 3.37 -2.30 -8.57
N PHE A 53 2.32 -2.13 -7.76
CA PHE A 53 2.44 -1.81 -6.35
C PHE A 53 3.35 -2.80 -5.62
N SER A 54 3.09 -4.09 -5.79
CA SER A 54 3.85 -5.18 -5.18
C SER A 54 5.33 -5.21 -5.60
N ILE A 55 5.62 -5.11 -6.90
CA ILE A 55 7.01 -5.14 -7.42
C ILE A 55 7.82 -3.95 -6.90
N MET A 56 7.20 -2.78 -6.76
CA MET A 56 7.88 -1.55 -6.29
C MET A 56 8.28 -1.58 -4.82
N HIS A 57 7.89 -2.61 -4.05
CA HIS A 57 8.38 -2.82 -2.68
C HIS A 57 9.79 -3.44 -2.66
N PHE A 58 10.27 -4.03 -3.76
CA PHE A 58 11.58 -4.68 -3.87
C PHE A 58 11.88 -5.74 -2.78
N ASP A 59 10.84 -6.31 -2.19
CA ASP A 59 10.92 -7.28 -1.10
C ASP A 59 10.25 -8.60 -1.54
N PHE A 60 11.02 -9.37 -2.31
CA PHE A 60 10.55 -10.57 -3.01
C PHE A 60 9.97 -11.67 -2.10
N PRO A 61 10.50 -11.94 -0.89
CA PRO A 61 9.88 -12.89 0.02
C PRO A 61 8.42 -12.57 0.36
N PHE A 62 8.06 -11.28 0.41
CA PHE A 62 6.73 -10.80 0.78
C PHE A 62 5.91 -10.27 -0.41
N ILE A 63 6.42 -10.41 -1.65
CA ILE A 63 5.81 -9.88 -2.87
C ILE A 63 4.34 -10.28 -3.04
N PHE A 64 4.01 -11.54 -2.72
CA PHE A 64 2.64 -12.03 -2.79
C PHE A 64 1.72 -11.34 -1.76
N GLY A 65 2.24 -11.05 -0.55
CA GLY A 65 1.53 -10.27 0.46
C GLY A 65 1.24 -8.84 -0.01
N TYR A 66 2.25 -8.15 -0.55
CA TYR A 66 2.06 -6.81 -1.11
C TYR A 66 1.06 -6.80 -2.28
N PHE A 67 1.04 -7.86 -3.10
CA PHE A 67 0.07 -7.98 -4.19
C PHE A 67 -1.36 -8.08 -3.66
N LEU A 68 -1.60 -8.93 -2.65
CA LEU A 68 -2.93 -9.08 -2.05
C LEU A 68 -3.41 -7.78 -1.39
N ILE A 69 -2.54 -7.10 -0.64
CA ILE A 69 -2.85 -5.78 -0.06
C ILE A 69 -3.14 -4.77 -1.18
N GLY A 70 -2.33 -4.78 -2.25
CA GLY A 70 -2.54 -3.95 -3.43
C GLY A 70 -3.94 -4.14 -4.04
N VAL A 71 -4.40 -5.40 -4.15
CA VAL A 71 -5.74 -5.74 -4.66
C VAL A 71 -6.82 -5.20 -3.73
N ILE A 72 -6.68 -5.36 -2.41
CA ILE A 72 -7.64 -4.86 -1.42
C ILE A 72 -7.76 -3.33 -1.53
N LEU A 73 -6.63 -2.61 -1.55
CA LEU A 73 -6.61 -1.15 -1.64
C LEU A 73 -7.19 -0.66 -2.97
N ALA A 74 -6.83 -1.30 -4.09
CA ALA A 74 -7.43 -1.01 -5.40
C ALA A 74 -8.96 -1.23 -5.40
N LEU A 75 -9.44 -2.30 -4.77
CA LEU A 75 -10.88 -2.55 -4.63
C LEU A 75 -11.57 -1.51 -3.75
N VAL A 76 -10.96 -1.09 -2.65
CA VAL A 76 -11.48 -0.02 -1.78
C VAL A 76 -11.60 1.27 -2.57
N TYR A 77 -10.54 1.67 -3.28
CA TYR A 77 -10.55 2.88 -4.10
C TYR A 77 -11.62 2.83 -5.19
N VAL A 78 -11.69 1.75 -5.98
CA VAL A 78 -12.66 1.63 -7.08
C VAL A 78 -14.10 1.63 -6.59
N ARG A 79 -14.39 1.02 -5.42
CA ARG A 79 -15.75 1.01 -4.87
C ARG A 79 -16.16 2.33 -4.23
N THR A 80 -15.23 3.04 -3.62
CA THR A 80 -15.53 4.26 -2.86
C THR A 80 -15.35 5.53 -3.68
N ASN A 81 -14.56 5.45 -4.75
CA ASN A 81 -14.07 6.56 -5.57
C ASN A 81 -13.47 7.71 -4.71
N ARG A 82 -12.81 7.33 -3.61
CA ARG A 82 -12.25 8.27 -2.62
C ARG A 82 -10.86 7.82 -2.23
N LEU A 83 -9.85 8.60 -2.63
CA LEU A 83 -8.45 8.36 -2.28
C LEU A 83 -8.25 8.31 -0.76
N LEU A 84 -8.93 9.20 -0.02
CA LEU A 84 -8.85 9.26 1.44
C LEU A 84 -9.26 7.94 2.12
N VAL A 85 -10.26 7.23 1.59
CA VAL A 85 -10.73 5.98 2.21
C VAL A 85 -9.69 4.88 2.05
N SER A 86 -9.11 4.76 0.84
CA SER A 86 -8.05 3.80 0.57
C SER A 86 -6.77 4.13 1.36
N PHE A 87 -6.40 5.42 1.46
CA PHE A 87 -5.30 5.89 2.31
C PHE A 87 -5.48 5.54 3.78
N VAL A 88 -6.66 5.77 4.37
CA VAL A 88 -6.90 5.44 5.78
C VAL A 88 -6.78 3.93 6.02
N VAL A 89 -7.30 3.11 5.11
CA VAL A 89 -7.15 1.64 5.19
C VAL A 89 -5.66 1.25 5.11
N HIS A 90 -4.92 1.83 4.17
CA HIS A 90 -3.50 1.54 3.99
C HIS A 90 -2.67 1.94 5.22
N ALA A 91 -2.82 3.18 5.68
CA ALA A 91 -2.15 3.69 6.88
C ALA A 91 -2.47 2.85 8.11
N SER A 92 -3.73 2.42 8.27
CA SER A 92 -4.14 1.54 9.37
C SER A 92 -3.47 0.18 9.30
N MET A 93 -3.36 -0.43 8.11
CA MET A 93 -2.64 -1.69 7.94
C MET A 93 -1.15 -1.55 8.25
N ASN A 94 -0.49 -0.49 7.77
CA ASN A 94 0.92 -0.25 8.10
C ASN A 94 1.13 -0.03 9.60
N LEU A 95 0.23 0.69 10.27
CA LEU A 95 0.29 0.87 11.72
C LEU A 95 0.19 -0.47 12.45
N ILE A 96 -0.74 -1.35 12.06
CA ILE A 96 -0.89 -2.69 12.66
C ILE A 96 0.39 -3.50 12.46
N VAL A 97 0.94 -3.52 11.24
CA VAL A 97 2.18 -4.25 10.93
C VAL A 97 3.34 -3.73 11.78
N VAL A 98 3.51 -2.42 11.88
CA VAL A 98 4.58 -1.82 12.70
C VAL A 98 4.42 -2.21 14.16
N ILE A 99 3.19 -2.15 14.72
CA ILE A 99 2.92 -2.56 16.11
C ILE A 99 3.29 -4.03 16.33
N LEU A 100 2.92 -4.92 15.41
CA LEU A 100 3.23 -6.36 15.51
C LEU A 100 4.73 -6.67 15.34
N GLN A 101 5.48 -5.81 14.67
CA GLN A 101 6.93 -5.98 14.48
C GLN A 101 7.74 -5.49 15.68
N ILE A 102 7.23 -4.53 16.44
CA ILE A 102 7.91 -3.96 17.62
C ILE A 102 7.48 -4.59 18.95
N SER A 103 6.38 -5.36 18.95
CA SER A 103 5.89 -6.13 20.10
C SER A 103 6.64 -7.46 20.25
#